data_AF-A0A0D3JV83-F1
#
_entry.id   AF-A0A0D3JV83-F1
#
_cell.length_a   1.000
_cell.length_b   1.000
_cell.length_c   1.000
_cell.angle_alpha   90.00
_cell.angle_beta   90.00
_cell.angle_gamma   90.00
#
_symmetry.space_group_name_H-M   'P 1'
#
loop_
_entity.id
_entity.type
_entity.pdbx_description
1 polymer ?
#
loop_
_entity_poly.entity_id
_entity_poly.type
_entity_poly.pdbx_seq_one_letter_code
_entity_poly.pdbx_strand_id
1 'polypeptide(L)'
;MPTGAFIRKAINNILYTFVYETERHNGIAELLEILGSIINGFALPLKEEHMLFLHRALLPLHKVRFIGMYHQQLSYCVSQFDPKLAKPVLEAILKFWPCTHSPKEAKRQRASTAAPVLLLNELEEVLEMVDAREFAAVMAPLFAQV
;
A
#
# COMPACT_ATOMS: atom_id res chain seq x y z
N MET A 1 13.18 20.86 -15.67
CA MET A 1 11.86 21.44 -16.01
C MET A 1 10.90 21.25 -14.84
N PRO A 2 10.05 22.22 -14.48
CA PRO A 2 9.26 22.21 -13.23
C PRO A 2 7.95 21.40 -13.28
N THR A 3 7.61 20.78 -14.42
CA THR A 3 6.33 20.05 -14.61
C THR A 3 6.21 18.79 -13.75
N GLY A 4 7.32 18.09 -13.49
CA GLY A 4 7.31 16.86 -12.68
C GLY A 4 6.98 17.07 -11.20
N ALA A 5 7.19 18.28 -10.64
CA ALA A 5 6.77 18.60 -9.27
C ALA A 5 5.26 18.88 -9.18
N PHE A 6 4.69 19.53 -10.20
CA PHE A 6 3.26 19.81 -10.28
C PHE A 6 2.43 18.53 -10.42
N ILE A 7 2.87 17.61 -11.29
CA ILE A 7 2.21 16.32 -11.51
C ILE A 7 2.20 15.48 -10.22
N ARG A 8 3.34 15.37 -9.53
CA ARG A 8 3.42 14.64 -8.24
C ARG A 8 2.48 15.22 -7.18
N LYS A 9 2.39 16.56 -7.09
CA LYS A 9 1.47 17.22 -6.14
C LYS A 9 0.00 16.98 -6.48
N ALA A 10 -0.36 17.04 -7.76
CA ALA A 10 -1.72 16.77 -8.21
C ALA A 10 -2.12 15.31 -7.93
N ILE A 11 -1.24 14.35 -8.24
CA ILE A 11 -1.49 12.93 -7.97
C ILE A 11 -1.62 12.67 -6.46
N ASN A 12 -0.74 13.26 -5.64
CA ASN A 12 -0.85 13.14 -4.18
C ASN A 12 -2.21 13.64 -3.67
N ASN A 13 -2.66 14.80 -4.14
CA ASN A 13 -3.96 15.33 -3.74
C ASN A 13 -5.11 14.39 -4.13
N ILE A 14 -5.09 13.83 -5.34
CA ILE A 14 -6.11 12.87 -5.80
C ILE A 14 -6.11 11.61 -4.92
N LEU A 15 -4.94 11.06 -4.61
CA LEU A 15 -4.82 9.89 -3.74
C LEU A 15 -5.31 10.18 -2.32
N TYR A 16 -4.98 11.35 -1.75
CA TYR A 16 -5.49 11.75 -0.45
C TYR A 16 -7.02 11.87 -0.44
N THR A 17 -7.60 12.57 -1.42
CA THR A 17 -9.06 12.68 -1.55
C THR A 17 -9.71 11.30 -1.74
N PHE A 18 -9.08 10.41 -2.50
CA PHE A 18 -9.58 9.05 -2.68
C PHE A 18 -9.57 8.24 -1.38
N VAL A 19 -8.45 8.25 -0.64
CA VAL A 19 -8.30 7.48 0.61
C VAL A 19 -9.21 7.99 1.72
N TYR A 20 -9.35 9.32 1.86
CA TYR A 20 -9.99 9.91 3.03
C TYR A 20 -11.40 10.46 2.79
N GLU A 21 -11.80 10.75 1.54
CA GLU A 21 -13.09 11.41 1.25
C GLU A 21 -14.03 10.55 0.40
N THR A 22 -13.60 10.08 -0.76
CA THR A 22 -14.54 9.50 -1.75
C THR A 22 -14.59 7.99 -1.76
N GLU A 23 -13.48 7.30 -1.44
CA GLU A 23 -13.30 5.83 -1.54
C GLU A 23 -13.71 5.24 -2.93
N ARG A 24 -13.93 6.10 -3.94
CA ARG A 24 -14.46 5.72 -5.25
C ARG A 24 -13.97 6.69 -6.32
N HIS A 25 -13.05 6.21 -7.16
CA HIS A 25 -12.51 6.95 -8.30
C HIS A 25 -12.19 5.96 -9.41
N ASN A 26 -12.71 6.21 -10.62
CA ASN A 26 -12.37 5.40 -11.80
C ASN A 26 -11.00 5.84 -12.30
N GLY A 27 -10.08 4.90 -12.55
CA GLY A 27 -8.71 5.22 -13.01
C GLY A 27 -7.63 5.29 -11.92
N ILE A 28 -7.91 4.86 -10.68
CA ILE A 28 -6.88 4.72 -9.63
C ILE A 28 -5.75 3.79 -10.07
N ALA A 29 -6.08 2.68 -10.75
CA ALA A 29 -5.08 1.73 -11.25
C ALA A 29 -4.12 2.38 -12.26
N GLU A 30 -4.63 3.13 -13.23
CA GLU A 30 -3.81 3.84 -14.23
C GLU A 30 -2.92 4.91 -13.58
N LEU A 31 -3.45 5.63 -12.58
CA LEU A 31 -2.67 6.59 -11.81
C LEU A 31 -1.54 5.91 -11.02
N LEU A 32 -1.81 4.75 -10.42
CA LEU A 32 -0.81 3.96 -9.70
C LEU A 32 0.25 3.39 -10.66
N GLU A 33 -0.11 3.02 -11.88
CA GLU A 33 0.86 2.54 -12.88
C GLU A 33 1.88 3.63 -13.27
N ILE A 34 1.39 4.85 -13.50
CA ILE A 34 2.26 6.02 -13.75
C ILE A 34 3.12 6.30 -12.51
N LEU A 35 2.54 6.21 -11.31
CA LEU A 35 3.28 6.41 -10.07
C LEU A 35 4.38 5.37 -9.87
N GLY A 36 4.12 4.09 -10.14
CA GLY A 36 5.12 3.02 -10.03
C GLY A 36 6.34 3.31 -10.89
N SER A 37 6.12 3.79 -12.13
CA SER A 37 7.20 4.23 -13.01
C SER A 37 7.98 5.43 -12.46
N ILE A 38 7.30 6.38 -11.80
CA ILE A 38 7.94 7.52 -11.13
C ILE A 38 8.76 7.07 -9.92
N ILE A 39 8.25 6.13 -9.13
CA ILE A 39 8.91 5.59 -7.92
C ILE A 39 10.18 4.83 -8.31
N ASN A 40 10.12 4.01 -9.37
CA ASN A 40 11.31 3.32 -9.89
C ASN A 40 12.42 4.30 -10.32
N GLY A 41 12.06 5.52 -10.71
CA GLY A 41 13.02 6.59 -11.03
C GLY A 41 13.59 7.34 -9.83
N PHE A 42 13.24 6.97 -8.59
CA PHE A 42 13.77 7.65 -7.40
C PHE A 42 15.25 7.35 -7.19
N ALA A 43 16.03 8.42 -6.97
CA ALA A 43 17.42 8.28 -6.59
C ALA A 43 17.50 7.82 -5.13
N LEU A 44 18.39 6.86 -4.86
CA LEU A 44 18.76 6.46 -3.50
C LEU A 44 19.89 7.36 -2.98
N PRO A 45 19.89 7.75 -1.69
CA PRO A 45 18.88 7.44 -0.68
C PRO A 45 17.55 8.18 -0.89
N LEU A 46 16.45 7.51 -0.56
CA LEU A 46 15.11 8.11 -0.63
C LEU A 46 15.02 9.37 0.24
N LYS A 47 14.45 10.43 -0.32
CA LYS A 47 14.12 11.63 0.43
C LYS A 47 12.96 11.38 1.40
N GLU A 48 12.92 12.13 2.49
CA GLU A 48 11.82 12.08 3.48
C GLU A 48 10.43 12.28 2.84
N GLU A 49 10.33 13.11 1.81
CA GLU A 49 9.07 13.32 1.07
C GLU A 49 8.51 12.01 0.46
N HIS A 50 9.38 11.12 0.00
CA HIS A 50 8.99 9.84 -0.60
C HIS A 50 8.59 8.82 0.49
N MET A 51 9.27 8.84 1.64
CA MET A 51 8.90 8.02 2.79
C MET A 51 7.54 8.43 3.37
N LEU A 52 7.28 9.74 3.46
CA LEU A 52 5.99 10.28 3.89
C LEU A 52 4.87 9.93 2.90
N PHE A 53 5.17 9.95 1.60
CA PHE A 53 4.23 9.55 0.56
C PHE A 53 3.81 8.09 0.71
N LEU A 54 4.78 7.17 0.90
CA LEU A 54 4.50 5.76 1.19
C LEU A 54 3.54 5.61 2.37
N HIS A 55 3.87 6.22 3.52
CA HIS A 55 3.10 6.04 4.75
C HIS A 55 1.71 6.67 4.73
N ARG A 56 1.55 7.83 4.08
CA ARG A 56 0.31 8.60 4.18
C ARG A 56 -0.63 8.43 2.99
N ALA A 57 -0.11 8.02 1.83
CA ALA A 57 -0.90 7.84 0.61
C ALA A 57 -0.96 6.37 0.17
N LEU A 58 0.18 5.69 0.00
CA LEU A 58 0.19 4.32 -0.55
C LEU A 58 -0.31 3.27 0.45
N LEU A 59 0.27 3.22 1.66
CA LEU A 59 -0.11 2.20 2.65
C LEU A 59 -1.60 2.25 3.02
N PRO A 60 -2.23 3.43 3.22
CA PRO A 60 -3.66 3.51 3.49
C PRO A 60 -4.58 3.01 2.37
N LEU A 61 -4.11 2.89 1.12
CA LEU A 61 -4.91 2.32 0.03
C LEU A 61 -5.29 0.86 0.29
N HIS A 62 -4.49 0.12 1.05
CA HIS A 62 -4.77 -1.27 1.43
C HIS A 62 -6.05 -1.42 2.27
N LYS A 63 -6.49 -0.33 2.92
CA LYS A 63 -7.72 -0.29 3.71
C LYS A 63 -9.00 -0.20 2.87
N VAL A 64 -8.90 0.29 1.63
CA VAL A 64 -10.09 0.68 0.86
C VAL A 64 -10.81 -0.55 0.27
N ARG A 65 -12.14 -0.52 0.33
CA ARG A 65 -13.02 -1.69 0.12
C ARG A 65 -12.88 -2.39 -1.25
N PHE A 66 -12.41 -1.69 -2.27
CA PHE A 66 -12.30 -2.17 -3.65
C PHE A 66 -10.85 -2.35 -4.12
N ILE A 67 -9.96 -2.77 -3.22
CA ILE A 67 -8.53 -2.95 -3.50
C ILE A 67 -8.25 -3.82 -4.74
N GLY A 68 -9.09 -4.83 -5.01
CA GLY A 68 -8.90 -5.75 -6.13
C GLY A 68 -8.86 -5.08 -7.52
N MET A 69 -9.40 -3.86 -7.66
CA MET A 69 -9.35 -3.14 -8.95
C MET A 69 -7.98 -2.52 -9.25
N TYR A 70 -7.13 -2.31 -8.24
CA TYR A 70 -5.85 -1.62 -8.38
C TYR A 70 -4.71 -2.27 -7.58
N HIS A 71 -4.96 -3.42 -6.96
CA HIS A 71 -4.01 -4.11 -6.08
C HIS A 71 -2.68 -4.41 -6.78
N GLN A 72 -2.73 -4.90 -8.01
CA GLN A 72 -1.51 -5.24 -8.76
C GLN A 72 -0.62 -4.01 -8.96
N GLN A 73 -1.21 -2.85 -9.28
CA GLN A 73 -0.47 -1.60 -9.46
C GLN A 73 0.04 -1.05 -8.12
N LEU A 74 -0.71 -1.27 -7.04
CA LEU A 74 -0.31 -0.90 -5.68
C LEU A 74 0.89 -1.75 -5.19
N SER A 75 0.82 -3.08 -5.32
CA SER A 75 1.92 -4.00 -4.98
C SER A 75 3.19 -3.66 -5.78
N TYR A 76 3.02 -3.36 -7.08
CA TYR A 76 4.13 -2.86 -7.88
C TYR A 76 4.72 -1.57 -7.31
N CYS A 77 3.91 -0.57 -6.94
CA CYS A 77 4.41 0.66 -6.33
C CYS A 77 5.17 0.40 -5.02
N VAL A 78 4.66 -0.47 -4.16
CA VAL A 78 5.26 -0.79 -2.85
C VAL A 78 6.59 -1.52 -3.02
N SER A 79 6.68 -2.50 -3.91
CA SER A 79 7.91 -3.25 -4.21
C SER A 79 9.02 -2.42 -4.85
N GLN A 80 8.72 -1.25 -5.46
CA GLN A 80 9.75 -0.34 -5.97
C GLN A 80 10.45 0.48 -4.87
N PHE A 81 9.98 0.47 -3.62
CA PHE A 81 10.63 1.18 -2.52
C PHE A 81 11.86 0.43 -1.99
N ASP A 82 12.73 1.15 -1.27
CA ASP A 82 13.93 0.59 -0.65
C ASP A 82 13.56 -0.57 0.31
N PRO A 83 14.23 -1.75 0.21
CA PRO A 83 14.00 -2.89 1.11
C PRO A 83 14.05 -2.55 2.60
N LYS A 84 14.78 -1.49 3.00
CA LYS A 84 14.79 -0.99 4.39
C LYS A 84 13.43 -0.52 4.89
N LEU A 85 12.48 -0.28 3.99
CA LEU A 85 11.10 0.09 4.29
C LEU A 85 10.18 -1.13 4.35
N ALA A 86 10.68 -2.35 4.19
CA ALA A 86 9.86 -3.55 4.21
C ALA A 86 9.19 -3.77 5.58
N LYS A 87 9.90 -3.57 6.70
CA LYS A 87 9.31 -3.66 8.04
C LYS A 87 8.09 -2.73 8.24
N PRO A 88 8.17 -1.40 8.02
CA PRO A 88 6.99 -0.54 8.18
C PRO A 88 5.87 -0.83 7.18
N VAL A 89 6.19 -1.35 5.99
CA VAL A 89 5.18 -1.85 5.03
C VAL A 89 4.44 -3.06 5.62
N LEU A 90 5.15 -4.06 6.12
CA LEU A 90 4.55 -5.25 6.75
C LEU A 90 3.67 -4.88 7.94
N GLU A 91 4.15 -4.01 8.83
CA GLU A 91 3.36 -3.54 9.97
C GLU A 91 2.07 -2.83 9.54
N ALA A 92 2.10 -2.08 8.43
CA ALA A 92 0.91 -1.44 7.88
C ALA A 92 -0.06 -2.43 7.24
N ILE A 93 0.43 -3.42 6.48
CA ILE A 93 -0.39 -4.49 5.89
C ILE A 93 -1.12 -5.26 6.99
N LEU A 94 -0.40 -5.68 8.04
CA LEU A 94 -0.97 -6.34 9.22
C LEU A 94 -1.99 -5.45 9.95
N LYS A 95 -1.73 -4.15 10.07
CA LYS A 95 -2.69 -3.19 10.64
C LYS A 95 -3.97 -3.05 9.82
N PHE A 96 -3.89 -3.18 8.50
CA PHE A 96 -5.04 -3.10 7.59
C PHE A 96 -5.63 -4.46 7.25
N TRP A 97 -5.15 -5.54 7.88
CA TRP A 97 -5.63 -6.88 7.66
C TRP A 97 -7.15 -6.97 7.89
N PRO A 98 -7.91 -7.57 6.97
CA PRO A 98 -9.36 -7.67 7.10
C PRO A 98 -9.76 -8.68 8.18
N CYS A 99 -9.76 -8.28 9.45
CA CYS A 99 -10.28 -9.08 10.57
C CYS A 99 -11.79 -8.86 10.75
N THR A 100 -12.58 -9.94 10.69
CA THR A 100 -14.04 -9.88 10.86
C THR A 100 -14.45 -10.16 12.31
N HIS A 101 -14.39 -9.14 13.18
CA HIS A 101 -14.83 -9.28 14.57
C HIS A 101 -16.32 -8.94 14.81
N SER A 102 -17.00 -8.24 13.89
CA SER A 102 -18.42 -7.91 14.04
C SER A 102 -19.21 -7.86 12.71
N PRO A 103 -20.53 -8.11 12.72
CA PRO A 103 -21.38 -8.01 11.52
C PRO A 103 -21.40 -6.63 10.86
N LYS A 104 -21.11 -5.55 11.61
CA LYS A 104 -21.05 -4.17 11.11
C LYS A 104 -19.74 -3.89 10.36
N GLU A 105 -18.60 -4.34 10.90
CA GLU A 105 -17.30 -4.27 10.22
C GLU A 105 -17.23 -5.22 9.03
N ALA A 106 -17.82 -6.41 9.15
CA ALA A 106 -18.00 -7.33 8.04
C ALA A 106 -18.76 -6.65 6.89
N LYS A 107 -19.81 -5.85 7.15
CA LYS A 107 -20.51 -5.08 6.10
C LYS A 107 -19.65 -3.99 5.46
N ARG A 108 -18.75 -3.36 6.21
CA ARG A 108 -17.82 -2.33 5.72
C ARG A 108 -16.69 -2.95 4.87
N GLN A 109 -16.26 -4.17 5.20
CA GLN A 109 -15.22 -4.91 4.47
C GLN A 109 -15.76 -5.88 3.40
N ARG A 110 -17.08 -6.14 3.36
CA ARG A 110 -17.76 -7.11 2.45
C ARG A 110 -17.80 -6.77 0.96
N ALA A 111 -16.97 -5.88 0.40
CA ALA A 111 -16.95 -5.73 -1.07
C ALA A 111 -15.66 -6.15 -1.78
N SER A 112 -14.81 -6.94 -1.15
CA SER A 112 -13.91 -7.78 -1.93
C SER A 112 -13.60 -9.08 -1.20
N THR A 113 -14.23 -10.17 -1.63
CA THR A 113 -13.91 -11.54 -1.19
C THR A 113 -12.47 -11.94 -1.55
N ALA A 114 -11.79 -11.15 -2.40
CA ALA A 114 -10.40 -11.35 -2.82
C ALA A 114 -9.37 -10.58 -1.98
N ALA A 115 -9.78 -9.62 -1.14
CA ALA A 115 -8.82 -8.78 -0.40
C ALA A 115 -7.79 -9.55 0.46
N PRO A 116 -8.15 -10.63 1.19
CA PRO A 116 -7.18 -11.35 2.02
C PRO A 116 -6.13 -12.09 1.20
N VAL A 117 -6.53 -12.70 0.07
CA VAL A 117 -5.63 -13.44 -0.81
C VAL A 117 -4.63 -12.49 -1.49
N LEU A 118 -5.11 -11.33 -1.91
CA LEU A 118 -4.27 -10.31 -2.52
C LEU A 118 -3.22 -9.78 -1.53
N LEU A 119 -3.64 -9.46 -0.30
CA LEU A 119 -2.73 -9.03 0.77
C LEU A 119 -1.73 -10.12 1.17
N LEU A 120 -2.11 -11.40 1.13
CA LEU A 120 -1.18 -12.53 1.35
C LEU A 120 -0.09 -12.57 0.28
N ASN A 121 -0.44 -12.38 -1.00
CA ASN A 121 0.54 -12.36 -2.08
C ASN A 121 1.53 -11.19 -1.92
N GLU A 122 1.04 -10.00 -1.60
CA GLU A 122 1.91 -8.84 -1.35
C GLU A 122 2.78 -9.05 -0.09
N LEU A 123 2.22 -9.64 0.95
CA LEU A 123 2.96 -9.99 2.17
C LEU A 123 4.10 -10.97 1.85
N GLU A 124 3.86 -11.98 1.03
CA GLU A 124 4.89 -12.93 0.56
C GLU A 124 6.00 -12.20 -0.22
N GLU A 125 5.65 -11.36 -1.19
CA GLU A 125 6.62 -10.56 -1.97
C GLU A 125 7.49 -9.66 -1.08
N VAL A 126 6.89 -8.99 -0.09
CA VAL A 126 7.64 -8.11 0.83
C VAL A 126 8.51 -8.92 1.78
N LEU A 127 8.04 -10.09 2.24
CA LEU A 127 8.79 -10.97 3.13
C LEU A 127 10.07 -11.52 2.49
N GLU A 128 10.08 -11.75 1.17
CA GLU A 128 11.30 -12.16 0.45
C GLU A 128 12.42 -11.10 0.52
N MET A 129 12.08 -9.84 0.79
CA MET A 129 13.03 -8.73 0.89
C MET A 129 13.51 -8.46 2.32
N VAL A 130 12.94 -9.13 3.33
CA VAL A 130 13.19 -8.86 4.74
C VAL A 130 14.26 -9.78 5.32
N ASP A 131 15.23 -9.19 6.02
CA ASP A 131 16.22 -9.96 6.77
C ASP A 131 15.58 -10.77 7.91
N ALA A 132 16.11 -11.97 8.18
CA ALA A 132 15.61 -12.88 9.21
C ALA A 132 15.44 -12.23 10.61
N ARG A 133 16.26 -11.21 10.92
CA ARG A 133 16.17 -10.46 12.18
C ARG A 133 14.96 -9.54 12.25
N GLU A 134 14.61 -8.89 11.15
CA GLU A 134 13.43 -8.04 11.06
C GLU A 134 12.16 -8.88 10.97
N PHE A 135 12.23 -10.03 10.27
CA PHE A 135 11.14 -10.99 10.21
C PHE A 135 10.71 -11.47 11.60
N ALA A 136 11.67 -11.78 12.49
CA ALA A 136 11.36 -12.24 13.84
C ALA A 136 10.47 -11.27 14.64
N ALA A 137 10.55 -9.96 14.36
CA ALA A 137 9.73 -8.95 15.03
C ALA A 137 8.28 -8.91 14.53
N VAL A 138 8.04 -9.28 13.28
CA VAL A 138 6.72 -9.27 12.62
C VAL A 138 6.07 -10.66 12.55
N MET A 139 6.85 -11.72 12.77
CA MET A 139 6.40 -13.11 12.72
C MET A 139 5.24 -13.38 13.69
N ALA A 140 5.41 -13.02 14.98
CA ALA A 140 4.38 -13.26 15.99
C ALA A 140 3.02 -12.57 15.70
N PRO A 141 2.96 -11.28 15.36
CA PRO A 141 1.68 -10.64 14.99
C PRO A 141 1.10 -11.16 13.68
N LEU A 142 1.93 -11.55 12.71
CA LEU A 142 1.50 -12.12 11.44
C LEU A 142 0.77 -13.46 11.64
N PHE A 143 1.38 -14.40 12.36
CA PHE A 143 0.74 -15.70 12.66
C PHE A 143 -0.45 -15.60 13.62
N ALA A 144 -0.63 -14.47 14.31
CA ALA A 144 -1.80 -14.23 15.14
C ALA A 144 -3.01 -13.68 14.34
N GLN A 145 -2.77 -13.07 13.16
CA GLN A 145 -3.80 -12.45 12.31
C GLN A 145 -4.22 -13.29 11.11
N VAL A 146 -3.33 -14.14 10.59
CA VAL A 146 -3.60 -15.14 9.54
C VAL A 146 -4.29 -16.36 10.14
#